data_AF-A0A4X1U882-F1
#
_entry.id   AF-A0A4X1U882-F1
#
_cell.length_a   1.000
_cell.length_b   1.000
_cell.length_c   1.000
_cell.angle_alpha   90.00
_cell.angle_beta   90.00
_cell.angle_gamma   90.00
#
_symmetry.space_group_name_H-M   'P 1'
#
loop_
_entity.id
_entity.type
_entity.pdbx_description
1 polymer ?
#
loop_
_entity_poly.entity_id
_entity_poly.type
_entity_poly.pdbx_seq_one_letter_code
_entity_poly.pdbx_strand_id
1 'polypeptide(L)'
;MSQVARLPESGFYAMHYSRCLPNLSCRSSCSSRPCVPSSCQGITLPGARNIPATVSSGNWFCEGAFNGNEKETMQFLNDRLASYLEKVRQLERDNAELERQIQERSQQQEPLVCPNYQSYFRTIEELQQKILSAKSENTRLVVQVDNAKLAADDFRTKYEVERSSRQLVESDINSLRRILDELTLCKADLETQVESLREELLCLKKNHEEEVNSLRSQLGDRLNIEVDAAPTVDLNSVLNETRSQYEALVETNRRDVEEWFARQTEELNKQVVSSSEQLQSYQAEIIELRRTVNALEVELQAQHNLRDSLENTLTETEARYSSQLAQVQGLIGNVEAQLAEIRADLERQNQEYQVLLDVRARLECEINTYRGLLESEDCK
;
A
#
# COMPACT_ATOMS: atom_id res chain seq x y z
N MET A 1 -30.02 46.82 20.72
CA MET A 1 -29.51 46.84 19.33
C MET A 1 -28.27 45.95 19.29
N SER A 2 -28.44 44.63 19.37
CA SER A 2 -28.50 43.70 18.22
C SER A 2 -27.45 44.00 17.15
N GLN A 3 -26.28 43.38 17.27
CA GLN A 3 -25.50 42.95 16.12
C GLN A 3 -24.91 41.57 16.42
N VAL A 4 -25.45 40.62 15.68
CA VAL A 4 -25.20 39.17 15.69
C VAL A 4 -23.91 38.92 14.92
N ALA A 5 -22.88 38.43 15.59
CA ALA A 5 -21.69 37.88 14.94
C ALA A 5 -22.03 36.49 14.38
N ARG A 6 -22.01 36.37 13.05
CA ARG A 6 -22.12 35.10 12.33
C ARG A 6 -20.82 34.32 12.50
N LEU A 7 -20.93 33.13 13.08
CA LEU A 7 -19.97 32.04 12.89
C LEU A 7 -20.17 31.44 11.49
N PRO A 8 -19.11 31.10 10.75
CA PRO A 8 -19.20 30.06 9.73
C PRO A 8 -18.93 28.70 10.39
N GLU A 9 -19.94 27.83 10.34
CA GLU A 9 -19.85 26.41 10.63
C GLU A 9 -18.82 25.75 9.69
N SER A 10 -17.69 25.31 10.22
CA SER A 10 -16.80 24.37 9.56
C SER A 10 -17.40 22.97 9.68
N GLY A 11 -18.24 22.63 8.71
CA GLY A 11 -18.70 21.25 8.50
C GLY A 11 -17.51 20.33 8.22
N PHE A 12 -17.15 19.52 9.21
CA PHE A 12 -16.30 18.35 9.03
C PHE A 12 -17.04 17.33 8.15
N TYR A 13 -16.85 17.40 6.83
CA TYR A 13 -17.10 16.25 5.96
C TYR A 13 -15.92 15.28 6.11
N ALA A 14 -16.04 14.36 7.06
CA ALA A 14 -15.20 13.16 7.11
C ALA A 14 -15.58 12.24 5.93
N MET A 15 -14.95 12.45 4.77
CA MET A 15 -15.00 11.51 3.66
C MET A 15 -14.05 10.35 3.96
N HIS A 16 -14.58 9.29 4.58
CA HIS A 16 -13.95 7.97 4.58
C HIS A 16 -13.89 7.44 3.14
N TYR A 17 -12.77 7.69 2.45
CA TYR A 17 -12.43 6.98 1.21
C TYR A 17 -11.83 5.61 1.57
N SER A 18 -12.70 4.66 1.90
CA SER A 18 -12.36 3.23 1.89
C SER A 18 -12.26 2.76 0.43
N ARG A 19 -11.11 2.98 -0.20
CA ARG A 19 -10.79 2.32 -1.48
C ARG A 19 -10.18 0.95 -1.18
N CYS A 20 -11.06 -0.05 -1.11
CA CYS A 20 -10.68 -1.44 -1.32
C CYS A 20 -10.03 -1.53 -2.71
N LEU A 21 -8.73 -1.84 -2.75
CA LEU A 21 -8.04 -2.27 -3.96
C LEU A 21 -8.48 -3.71 -4.27
N PRO A 22 -9.08 -4.00 -5.44
CA PRO A 22 -9.17 -5.37 -5.90
C PRO A 22 -7.77 -5.83 -6.28
N ASN A 23 -7.28 -6.82 -5.55
CA ASN A 23 -6.04 -7.53 -5.80
C ASN A 23 -6.19 -8.32 -7.11
N LEU A 24 -5.87 -7.71 -8.25
CA LEU A 24 -5.78 -8.37 -9.55
C LEU A 24 -4.46 -9.14 -9.64
N SER A 25 -4.44 -10.31 -8.99
CA SER A 25 -3.43 -11.33 -9.22
C SER A 25 -3.74 -12.01 -10.56
N CYS A 26 -3.26 -11.43 -11.67
CA CYS A 26 -3.22 -12.11 -12.95
C CYS A 26 -2.10 -13.18 -12.91
N ARG A 27 -2.42 -14.36 -12.39
CA ARG A 27 -1.65 -15.59 -12.65
C ARG A 27 -1.88 -16.00 -14.10
N SER A 28 -0.95 -15.68 -14.98
CA SER A 28 -0.87 -16.29 -16.31
C SER A 28 -0.30 -17.71 -16.17
N SER A 29 -1.16 -18.66 -15.78
CA SER A 29 -0.86 -20.09 -15.92
C SER A 29 -1.13 -20.48 -17.38
N CYS A 30 -0.10 -20.40 -18.22
CA CYS A 30 -0.10 -21.07 -19.52
C CYS A 30 0.07 -22.58 -19.28
N SER A 31 -1.03 -23.30 -19.09
CA SER A 31 -1.04 -24.76 -19.19
C SER A 31 -1.42 -25.16 -20.61
N SER A 32 -0.42 -25.56 -21.38
CA SER A 32 -0.56 -26.30 -22.63
C SER A 32 -1.32 -27.60 -22.34
N ARG A 33 -2.61 -27.65 -22.66
CA ARG A 33 -3.36 -28.92 -22.73
C ARG A 33 -3.38 -29.40 -24.18
N PRO A 34 -3.02 -30.67 -24.46
CA PRO A 34 -3.23 -31.27 -25.77
C PRO A 34 -4.73 -31.49 -26.00
N CYS A 35 -5.22 -31.03 -27.13
CA CYS A 35 -6.55 -31.38 -27.64
C CYS A 35 -6.50 -32.83 -28.12
N VAL A 36 -6.92 -33.77 -27.29
CA VAL A 36 -7.19 -35.16 -27.71
C VAL A 36 -8.64 -35.20 -28.25
N PRO A 37 -8.88 -35.68 -29.48
CA PRO A 37 -10.25 -35.88 -29.95
C PRO A 37 -10.90 -37.05 -29.22
N SER A 38 -12.11 -36.81 -28.76
CA SER A 38 -13.06 -37.77 -28.22
C SER A 38 -13.43 -38.84 -29.24
N SER A 39 -13.20 -40.10 -28.85
CA SER A 39 -14.07 -41.28 -29.09
C SER A 39 -15.09 -41.15 -30.23
N CYS A 40 -14.78 -41.73 -31.39
CA CYS A 40 -15.79 -42.21 -32.32
C CYS A 40 -15.88 -43.73 -32.17
N GLN A 41 -17.06 -44.18 -31.74
CA GLN A 41 -17.43 -45.56 -31.48
C GLN A 41 -17.15 -46.47 -32.66
N GLY A 42 -16.67 -47.68 -32.36
CA GLY A 42 -16.63 -48.79 -33.29
C GLY A 42 -18.03 -49.11 -33.80
N ILE A 43 -18.19 -49.06 -35.11
CA ILE A 43 -19.34 -49.63 -35.80
C ILE A 43 -19.02 -51.11 -35.98
N THR A 44 -19.58 -51.94 -35.11
CA THR A 44 -19.79 -53.36 -35.39
C THR A 44 -20.98 -53.44 -36.34
N LEU A 45 -20.77 -53.95 -37.57
CA LEU A 45 -21.87 -54.47 -38.39
C LEU A 45 -21.80 -55.99 -38.44
N PRO A 46 -22.96 -56.67 -38.51
CA PRO A 46 -23.15 -58.02 -38.03
C PRO A 46 -23.31 -59.03 -39.18
N GLY A 47 -22.89 -60.26 -38.92
CA GLY A 47 -23.55 -61.45 -39.46
C GLY A 47 -23.16 -61.90 -40.87
N ALA A 48 -22.37 -62.97 -40.92
CA ALA A 48 -22.76 -64.17 -41.66
C ALA A 48 -22.01 -65.38 -41.07
N ARG A 49 -22.58 -65.94 -39.99
CA ARG A 49 -22.46 -67.38 -39.74
C ARG A 49 -23.14 -68.08 -40.91
N ASN A 50 -22.43 -68.97 -41.59
CA ASN A 50 -22.93 -70.26 -42.09
C ASN A 50 -21.78 -70.99 -42.78
N ILE A 51 -21.10 -71.84 -42.01
CA ILE A 51 -20.33 -72.96 -42.52
C ILE A 51 -21.33 -74.13 -42.65
N PRO A 52 -21.31 -74.86 -43.78
CA PRO A 52 -21.42 -76.30 -43.70
C PRO A 52 -20.13 -76.91 -44.22
N ALA A 53 -19.40 -77.51 -43.28
CA ALA A 53 -18.46 -78.57 -43.58
C ALA A 53 -19.26 -79.72 -44.20
N THR A 54 -18.91 -80.12 -45.41
CA THR A 54 -19.29 -81.42 -45.95
C THR A 54 -18.01 -82.17 -46.29
N VAL A 55 -17.50 -82.86 -45.28
CA VAL A 55 -16.69 -84.06 -45.47
C VAL A 55 -17.67 -85.12 -45.97
N SER A 56 -17.62 -85.45 -47.26
CA SER A 56 -18.21 -86.70 -47.74
C SER A 56 -17.07 -87.60 -48.17
N SER A 57 -16.76 -88.53 -47.26
CA SER A 57 -16.05 -89.75 -47.54
C SER A 57 -16.92 -90.58 -48.50
N GLY A 58 -16.41 -90.84 -49.70
CA GLY A 58 -17.05 -91.65 -50.74
C GLY A 58 -16.00 -92.57 -51.33
N ASN A 59 -15.67 -93.61 -50.58
CA ASN A 59 -14.82 -94.71 -50.98
C ASN A 59 -15.53 -95.49 -52.11
N TRP A 60 -15.08 -95.40 -53.36
CA TRP A 60 -15.42 -96.36 -54.40
C TRP A 60 -14.14 -96.90 -55.03
N PHE A 61 -13.67 -97.98 -54.44
CA PHE A 61 -12.75 -98.93 -55.06
C PHE A 61 -13.57 -99.82 -56.01
N CYS A 62 -13.20 -99.87 -57.28
CA CYS A 62 -13.44 -100.91 -58.31
C CYS A 62 -13.01 -100.28 -59.64
N GLU A 63 -11.72 -100.23 -59.97
CA GLU A 63 -11.01 -101.28 -60.70
C GLU A 63 -11.59 -101.55 -62.10
N GLY A 64 -10.88 -101.05 -63.13
CA GLY A 64 -10.92 -101.60 -64.49
C GLY A 64 -11.64 -100.78 -65.57
N ALA A 65 -10.91 -99.91 -66.27
CA ALA A 65 -10.83 -99.82 -67.74
C ALA A 65 -10.42 -98.41 -68.23
N PHE A 66 -9.23 -98.33 -68.83
CA PHE A 66 -8.63 -97.15 -69.45
C PHE A 66 -9.42 -96.65 -70.69
N ASN A 67 -9.43 -95.33 -70.93
CA ASN A 67 -9.81 -94.57 -72.15
C ASN A 67 -11.08 -93.67 -72.16
N GLY A 68 -11.63 -93.25 -71.01
CA GLY A 68 -12.69 -92.20 -70.93
C GLY A 68 -12.31 -90.91 -70.19
N ASN A 69 -11.26 -90.93 -69.38
CA ASN A 69 -11.07 -89.96 -68.29
C ASN A 69 -10.38 -88.65 -68.72
N GLU A 70 -9.60 -88.64 -69.80
CA GLU A 70 -8.81 -87.46 -70.22
C GLU A 70 -9.67 -86.31 -70.77
N LYS A 71 -10.82 -86.65 -71.37
CA LYS A 71 -11.74 -85.65 -71.93
C LYS A 71 -12.55 -84.97 -70.83
N GLU A 72 -13.01 -85.72 -69.83
CA GLU A 72 -13.75 -85.19 -68.69
C GLU A 72 -12.84 -84.35 -67.77
N THR A 73 -11.58 -84.76 -67.57
CA THR A 73 -10.61 -83.94 -66.83
C THR A 73 -10.27 -82.65 -67.58
N MET A 74 -10.10 -82.70 -68.91
CA MET A 74 -9.93 -81.50 -69.74
C MET A 74 -11.16 -80.58 -69.73
N GLN A 75 -12.36 -81.16 -69.69
CA GLN A 75 -13.60 -80.39 -69.61
C GLN A 75 -13.74 -79.70 -68.25
N PHE A 76 -13.43 -80.40 -67.16
CA PHE A 76 -13.39 -79.83 -65.81
C PHE A 76 -12.34 -78.72 -65.67
N LEU A 77 -11.16 -78.91 -66.25
CA LEU A 77 -10.11 -77.89 -66.29
C LEU A 77 -10.54 -76.66 -67.11
N ASN A 78 -11.21 -76.87 -68.25
CA ASN A 78 -11.75 -75.78 -69.07
C ASN A 78 -12.90 -75.05 -68.36
N ASP A 79 -13.80 -75.75 -67.68
CA ASP A 79 -14.87 -75.12 -66.91
C ASP A 79 -14.31 -74.32 -65.72
N ARG A 80 -13.27 -74.86 -65.07
CA ARG A 80 -12.53 -74.15 -64.03
C ARG A 80 -11.79 -72.93 -64.59
N LEU A 81 -11.14 -73.03 -65.75
CA LEU A 81 -10.51 -71.90 -66.44
C LEU A 81 -11.55 -70.83 -66.81
N ALA A 82 -12.71 -71.23 -67.34
CA ALA A 82 -13.81 -70.33 -67.65
C ALA A 82 -14.32 -69.61 -66.40
N SER A 83 -14.43 -70.31 -65.27
CA SER A 83 -14.80 -69.71 -63.98
C SER A 83 -13.73 -68.71 -63.47
N TYR A 84 -12.44 -68.99 -63.67
CA TYR A 84 -11.36 -68.06 -63.35
C TYR A 84 -11.38 -66.83 -64.26
N LEU A 85 -11.58 -67.01 -65.56
CA LEU A 85 -11.68 -65.90 -66.52
C LEU A 85 -12.88 -65.01 -66.20
N GLU A 86 -14.02 -65.59 -65.82
CA GLU A 86 -15.18 -64.80 -65.41
C GLU A 86 -14.93 -64.07 -64.08
N LYS A 87 -14.21 -64.69 -63.14
CA LYS A 87 -13.81 -64.03 -61.89
C LYS A 87 -12.82 -62.88 -62.13
N VAL A 88 -11.88 -63.04 -63.05
CA VAL A 88 -10.95 -61.97 -63.46
C VAL A 88 -11.73 -60.81 -64.07
N ARG A 89 -12.66 -61.07 -64.99
CA ARG A 89 -13.53 -60.02 -65.56
C ARG A 89 -14.37 -59.29 -64.52
N GLN A 90 -14.87 -60.00 -63.51
CA GLN A 90 -15.59 -59.37 -62.40
C GLN A 90 -14.66 -58.47 -61.58
N LEU A 91 -13.47 -58.95 -61.23
CA LEU A 91 -12.49 -58.18 -60.46
C LEU A 91 -11.97 -56.96 -61.23
N GLU A 92 -11.81 -57.07 -62.56
CA GLU A 92 -11.46 -55.93 -63.41
C GLU A 92 -12.56 -54.86 -63.41
N ARG A 93 -13.83 -55.27 -63.44
CA ARG A 93 -14.98 -54.36 -63.33
C ARG A 93 -15.04 -53.68 -61.95
N ASP A 94 -14.86 -54.46 -60.89
CA ASP A 94 -14.86 -53.95 -59.51
C ASP A 94 -13.67 -53.00 -59.28
N ASN A 95 -12.48 -53.30 -59.80
CA ASN A 95 -11.32 -52.41 -59.74
C ASN A 95 -11.55 -51.12 -60.51
N ALA A 96 -12.09 -51.18 -61.72
CA ALA A 96 -12.39 -49.98 -62.50
C ALA A 96 -13.44 -49.08 -61.82
N GLU A 97 -14.37 -49.68 -61.06
CA GLU A 97 -15.32 -48.93 -60.25
C GLU A 97 -14.68 -48.31 -59.01
N LEU A 98 -13.83 -49.05 -58.30
CA LEU A 98 -13.08 -48.53 -57.15
C LEU A 98 -12.10 -47.42 -57.55
N GLU A 99 -11.40 -47.55 -58.67
CA GLU A 99 -10.53 -46.51 -59.21
C GLU A 99 -11.32 -45.24 -59.52
N ARG A 100 -12.50 -45.37 -60.12
CA ARG A 100 -13.41 -44.23 -60.38
C ARG A 100 -13.84 -43.56 -59.07
N GLN A 101 -14.21 -44.34 -58.06
CA GLN A 101 -14.61 -43.82 -56.75
C GLN A 101 -13.45 -43.13 -56.02
N ILE A 102 -12.22 -43.67 -56.11
CA ILE A 102 -11.01 -43.03 -55.56
C ILE A 102 -10.74 -41.70 -56.27
N GLN A 103 -10.88 -41.68 -57.60
CA GLN A 103 -10.64 -40.48 -58.39
C GLN A 103 -11.71 -39.41 -58.13
N GLU A 104 -12.97 -39.80 -57.95
CA GLU A 104 -14.05 -38.90 -57.59
C GLU A 104 -13.87 -38.34 -56.18
N ARG A 105 -13.50 -39.19 -55.20
CA ARG A 105 -13.20 -38.72 -53.83
C ARG A 105 -11.95 -37.85 -53.75
N SER A 106 -10.92 -38.10 -54.56
CA SER A 106 -9.72 -37.27 -54.58
C SER A 106 -9.94 -35.92 -55.25
N GLN A 107 -10.83 -35.85 -56.25
CA GLN A 107 -11.28 -34.59 -56.83
C GLN A 107 -12.23 -33.81 -55.91
N GLN A 108 -13.07 -34.50 -55.13
CA GLN A 108 -13.92 -33.89 -54.10
C GLN A 108 -13.13 -33.48 -52.85
N GLN A 109 -11.94 -34.04 -52.63
CA GLN A 109 -10.94 -33.44 -51.74
C GLN A 109 -10.40 -32.17 -52.42
N GLU A 110 -11.23 -31.13 -52.40
CA GLU A 110 -10.74 -29.76 -52.44
C GLU A 110 -9.61 -29.69 -51.40
N PRO A 111 -8.38 -29.22 -51.76
CA PRO A 111 -7.33 -29.05 -50.79
C PRO A 111 -7.94 -28.22 -49.69
N LEU A 112 -8.05 -28.77 -48.47
CA LEU A 112 -8.52 -28.04 -47.29
C LEU A 112 -7.69 -26.78 -47.24
N VAL A 113 -8.22 -25.68 -47.79
CA VAL A 113 -7.52 -24.42 -47.91
C VAL A 113 -7.26 -24.06 -46.47
N CYS A 114 -6.00 -24.20 -46.03
CA CYS A 114 -5.59 -23.80 -44.71
C CYS A 114 -6.20 -22.41 -44.48
N PRO A 115 -7.11 -22.23 -43.49
CA PRO A 115 -7.63 -20.91 -43.18
C PRO A 115 -6.41 -19.98 -43.03
N ASN A 116 -6.43 -18.79 -43.64
CA ASN A 116 -5.28 -17.88 -43.69
C ASN A 116 -4.78 -17.50 -42.27
N TYR A 117 -3.98 -18.38 -41.65
CA TYR A 117 -3.45 -18.24 -40.29
C TYR A 117 -2.53 -17.02 -40.16
N GLN A 118 -2.00 -16.55 -41.30
CA GLN A 118 -1.24 -15.30 -41.43
C GLN A 118 -1.94 -14.09 -40.80
N SER A 119 -3.27 -14.01 -40.93
CA SER A 119 -4.05 -12.90 -40.36
C SER A 119 -4.05 -12.92 -38.83
N TYR A 120 -4.18 -14.10 -38.22
CA TYR A 120 -4.12 -14.27 -36.78
C TYR A 120 -2.72 -13.95 -36.25
N PHE A 121 -1.65 -14.40 -36.89
CA PHE A 121 -0.29 -14.04 -36.50
C PHE A 121 -0.05 -12.54 -36.54
N ARG A 122 -0.52 -11.85 -37.59
CA ARG A 122 -0.44 -10.38 -37.67
C ARG A 122 -1.18 -9.70 -36.52
N THR A 123 -2.40 -10.15 -36.19
CA THR A 123 -3.13 -9.58 -35.03
C THR A 123 -2.44 -9.85 -33.69
N ILE A 124 -1.80 -11.01 -33.53
CA ILE A 124 -1.04 -11.36 -32.33
C ILE A 124 0.18 -10.44 -32.20
N GLU A 125 0.93 -10.22 -33.29
CA GLU A 125 2.08 -9.30 -33.31
C GLU A 125 1.65 -7.87 -32.98
N GLU A 126 0.55 -7.39 -33.56
CA GLU A 126 0.00 -6.05 -33.26
C GLU A 126 -0.41 -5.92 -31.78
N LEU A 127 -1.01 -6.95 -31.20
CA LEU A 127 -1.37 -6.97 -29.77
C LEU A 127 -0.12 -7.01 -28.89
N GLN A 128 0.89 -7.80 -29.24
CA GLN A 128 2.16 -7.85 -28.53
C GLN A 128 2.86 -6.48 -28.54
N GLN A 129 2.91 -5.80 -29.70
CA GLN A 129 3.46 -4.45 -29.78
C GLN A 129 2.69 -3.45 -28.91
N LYS A 130 1.35 -3.51 -28.90
CA LYS A 130 0.53 -2.65 -28.02
C LYS A 130 0.77 -2.93 -26.53
N ILE A 131 0.96 -4.19 -26.15
CA ILE A 131 1.30 -4.55 -24.77
C ILE A 131 2.67 -3.99 -24.39
N LEU A 132 3.67 -4.10 -25.27
CA LEU A 132 5.00 -3.58 -25.03
C LEU A 132 5.01 -2.06 -24.91
N SER A 133 4.30 -1.35 -25.80
CA SER A 133 4.20 0.11 -25.73
C SER A 133 3.45 0.57 -24.47
N ALA A 134 2.35 -0.09 -24.12
CA ALA A 134 1.63 0.18 -22.88
C ALA A 134 2.50 -0.08 -21.64
N LYS A 135 3.32 -1.13 -21.66
CA LYS A 135 4.27 -1.43 -20.58
C LYS A 135 5.34 -0.35 -20.45
N SER A 136 5.94 0.09 -21.56
CA SER A 136 6.94 1.18 -21.53
C SER A 136 6.32 2.49 -21.05
N GLU A 137 5.09 2.80 -21.48
CA GLU A 137 4.35 3.98 -21.03
C GLU A 137 4.03 3.92 -19.53
N ASN A 138 3.60 2.75 -19.03
CA ASN A 138 3.36 2.55 -17.62
C ASN A 138 4.64 2.77 -16.80
N THR A 139 5.78 2.20 -17.22
CA THR A 139 7.06 2.45 -16.53
C THR A 139 7.46 3.92 -16.53
N ARG A 140 7.22 4.63 -17.65
CA ARG A 140 7.48 6.08 -17.74
C ARG A 140 6.60 6.87 -16.77
N LEU A 141 5.31 6.55 -16.69
CA LEU A 141 4.37 7.20 -15.78
C LEU A 141 4.71 6.93 -14.31
N VAL A 142 5.10 5.70 -13.95
CA VAL A 142 5.53 5.38 -12.59
C VAL A 142 6.72 6.24 -12.17
N VAL A 143 7.74 6.37 -13.03
CA VAL A 143 8.90 7.22 -12.74
C VAL A 143 8.50 8.70 -12.61
N GLN A 144 7.58 9.20 -13.45
CA GLN A 144 7.07 10.57 -13.33
C GLN A 144 6.31 10.80 -12.02
N VAL A 145 5.50 9.83 -11.60
CA VAL A 145 4.78 9.86 -10.31
C VAL A 145 5.77 9.89 -9.15
N ASP A 146 6.79 9.04 -9.18
CA ASP A 146 7.80 8.99 -8.12
C ASP A 146 8.62 10.28 -8.06
N ASN A 147 9.00 10.85 -9.20
CA ASN A 147 9.66 12.16 -9.27
C ASN A 147 8.77 13.29 -8.72
N ALA A 148 7.48 13.32 -9.11
CA ALA A 148 6.53 14.30 -8.59
C ALA A 148 6.32 14.18 -7.07
N LYS A 149 6.32 12.95 -6.52
CA LYS A 149 6.26 12.69 -5.08
C LYS A 149 7.51 13.20 -4.37
N LEU A 150 8.70 12.87 -4.87
CA LEU A 150 9.96 13.34 -4.30
C LEU A 150 10.03 14.87 -4.29
N ALA A 151 9.63 15.52 -5.39
CA ALA A 151 9.56 16.99 -5.45
C ALA A 151 8.55 17.57 -4.44
N ALA A 152 7.39 16.93 -4.26
CA ALA A 152 6.40 17.35 -3.28
C ALA A 152 6.92 17.21 -1.84
N ASP A 153 7.60 16.11 -1.52
CA ASP A 153 8.22 15.88 -0.21
C ASP A 153 9.37 16.88 0.07
N ASP A 154 10.17 17.22 -0.94
CA ASP A 154 11.20 18.26 -0.86
C ASP A 154 10.58 19.63 -0.56
N PHE A 155 9.49 20.00 -1.24
CA PHE A 155 8.79 21.26 -0.99
C PHE A 155 8.12 21.27 0.38
N ARG A 156 7.55 20.15 0.83
CA ARG A 156 6.98 20.03 2.18
C ARG A 156 8.05 20.28 3.23
N THR A 157 9.20 19.62 3.13
CA THR A 157 10.31 19.77 4.08
C THR A 157 10.83 21.20 4.10
N LYS A 158 11.02 21.82 2.92
CA LYS A 158 11.42 23.24 2.82
C LYS A 158 10.39 24.17 3.45
N TYR A 159 9.10 23.92 3.24
CA TYR A 159 8.03 24.70 3.83
C TYR A 159 8.01 24.60 5.36
N GLU A 160 8.20 23.39 5.92
CA GLU A 160 8.26 23.19 7.36
C GLU A 160 9.43 23.94 8.00
N VAL A 161 10.62 23.86 7.38
CA VAL A 161 11.81 24.62 7.83
C VAL A 161 11.55 26.12 7.77
N GLU A 162 11.07 26.64 6.65
CA GLU A 162 10.80 28.07 6.48
C GLU A 162 9.71 28.56 7.43
N ARG A 163 8.66 27.76 7.64
CA ARG A 163 7.59 28.07 8.61
C ARG A 163 8.13 28.17 10.02
N SER A 164 9.00 27.23 10.43
CA SER A 164 9.60 27.25 11.77
C SER A 164 10.51 28.46 11.97
N SER A 165 11.34 28.78 10.96
CA SER A 165 12.18 29.98 10.92
C SER A 165 11.34 31.26 11.04
N ARG A 166 10.25 31.36 10.25
CA ARG A 166 9.32 32.49 10.29
C ARG A 166 8.68 32.66 11.66
N GLN A 167 8.27 31.57 12.31
CA GLN A 167 7.70 31.62 13.67
C GLN A 167 8.71 32.13 14.70
N LEU A 168 9.98 31.72 14.58
CA LEU A 168 11.07 32.20 15.44
C LEU A 168 11.29 33.71 15.26
N VAL A 169 11.37 34.17 14.01
CA VAL A 169 11.51 35.60 13.70
C VAL A 169 10.29 36.40 14.18
N GLU A 170 9.07 35.87 14.05
CA GLU A 170 7.87 36.52 14.59
C GLU A 170 7.89 36.63 16.12
N SER A 171 8.36 35.59 16.81
CA SER A 171 8.62 35.62 18.25
C SER A 171 9.59 36.74 18.62
N ASP A 172 10.72 36.82 17.92
CA ASP A 172 11.75 37.84 18.16
C ASP A 172 11.22 39.25 17.91
N ILE A 173 10.46 39.46 16.83
CA ILE A 173 9.81 40.75 16.54
C ILE A 173 8.85 41.14 17.67
N ASN A 174 8.05 40.20 18.16
CA ASN A 174 7.11 40.46 19.26
C ASN A 174 7.86 40.76 20.58
N SER A 175 8.97 40.09 20.84
CA SER A 175 9.85 40.38 21.99
C SER A 175 10.46 41.78 21.88
N LEU A 176 11.02 42.14 20.72
CA LEU A 176 11.58 43.47 20.47
C LEU A 176 10.54 44.58 20.58
N ARG A 177 9.30 44.34 20.14
CA ARG A 177 8.18 45.29 20.34
C ARG A 177 7.89 45.51 21.83
N ARG A 178 7.87 44.46 22.65
CA ARG A 178 7.70 44.60 24.11
C ARG A 178 8.83 45.42 24.74
N ILE A 179 10.08 45.15 24.36
CA ILE A 179 11.23 45.92 24.85
C ILE A 179 11.11 47.39 24.42
N LEU A 180 10.64 47.66 23.19
CA LEU A 180 10.40 49.03 22.74
C LEU A 180 9.32 49.73 23.56
N ASP A 181 8.22 49.04 23.87
CA ASP A 181 7.13 49.56 24.70
C ASP A 181 7.63 49.87 26.13
N GLU A 182 8.40 48.95 26.73
CA GLU A 182 9.04 49.15 28.04
C GLU A 182 10.00 50.35 28.04
N LEU A 183 10.86 50.47 27.02
CA LEU A 183 11.76 51.63 26.88
C LEU A 183 10.99 52.94 26.68
N THR A 184 9.86 52.90 25.98
CA THR A 184 9.00 54.06 25.76
C THR A 184 8.37 54.51 27.07
N LEU A 185 7.92 53.58 27.91
CA LEU A 185 7.43 53.87 29.27
C LEU A 185 8.54 54.44 30.15
N CYS A 186 9.71 53.79 30.22
CA CYS A 186 10.85 54.29 30.97
C CYS A 186 11.27 55.71 30.54
N LYS A 187 11.23 55.98 29.23
CA LYS A 187 11.50 57.32 28.70
C LYS A 187 10.47 58.33 29.18
N ALA A 188 9.18 58.00 29.11
CA ALA A 188 8.11 58.88 29.60
C ALA A 188 8.26 59.15 31.11
N ASP A 189 8.56 58.13 31.91
CA ASP A 189 8.81 58.28 33.35
C ASP A 189 9.98 59.23 33.61
N LEU A 190 11.09 59.09 32.89
CA LEU A 190 12.24 59.99 33.00
C LEU A 190 11.90 61.42 32.54
N GLU A 191 11.12 61.58 31.48
CA GLU A 191 10.64 62.91 31.04
C GLU A 191 9.81 63.56 32.15
N THR A 192 8.86 62.85 32.76
CA THR A 192 8.07 63.39 33.87
C THR A 192 8.91 63.78 35.08
N GLN A 193 9.94 63.01 35.45
CA GLN A 193 10.89 63.37 36.52
C GLN A 193 11.69 64.62 36.16
N VAL A 194 12.08 64.77 34.90
CA VAL A 194 12.80 65.96 34.44
C VAL A 194 11.89 67.19 34.46
N GLU A 195 10.63 67.06 34.03
CA GLU A 195 9.62 68.12 34.15
C GLU A 195 9.39 68.52 35.62
N SER A 196 9.20 67.55 36.53
CA SER A 196 8.97 67.83 37.95
C SER A 196 10.16 68.56 38.59
N LEU A 197 11.39 68.12 38.31
CA LEU A 197 12.60 68.79 38.79
C LEU A 197 12.75 70.21 38.24
N ARG A 198 12.31 70.46 36.99
CA ARG A 198 12.27 71.81 36.41
C ARG A 198 11.26 72.70 37.13
N GLU A 199 10.07 72.17 37.44
CA GLU A 199 9.05 72.88 38.20
C GLU A 199 9.53 73.21 39.61
N GLU A 200 10.13 72.24 40.31
CA GLU A 200 10.74 72.44 41.63
C GLU A 200 11.80 73.55 41.61
N LEU A 201 12.69 73.54 40.61
CA LEU A 201 13.69 74.60 40.44
C LEU A 201 13.06 75.99 40.19
N LEU A 202 11.98 76.06 39.42
CA LEU A 202 11.26 77.31 39.17
C LEU A 202 10.57 77.82 40.45
N CYS A 203 9.90 76.94 41.18
CA CYS A 203 9.31 77.26 42.48
C CYS A 203 10.36 77.75 43.47
N LEU A 204 11.51 77.07 43.58
CA LEU A 204 12.59 77.46 44.47
C LEU A 204 13.15 78.85 44.13
N LYS A 205 13.34 79.15 42.84
CA LYS A 205 13.78 80.47 42.37
C LYS A 205 12.76 81.56 42.69
N LYS A 206 11.48 81.31 42.44
CA LYS A 206 10.40 82.25 42.73
C LYS A 206 10.30 82.52 44.22
N ASN A 207 10.32 81.48 45.06
CA ASN A 207 10.31 81.62 46.52
C ASN A 207 11.52 82.43 47.00
N HIS A 208 12.72 82.14 46.47
CA HIS A 208 13.91 82.91 46.80
C HIS A 208 13.79 84.39 46.39
N GLU A 209 13.25 84.68 45.21
CA GLU A 209 13.01 86.04 44.74
C GLU A 209 12.00 86.78 45.64
N GLU A 210 10.90 86.12 46.02
CA GLU A 210 9.90 86.64 46.96
C GLU A 210 10.50 86.88 48.36
N GLU A 211 11.30 85.96 48.89
CA GLU A 211 11.99 86.12 50.17
C GLU A 211 12.99 87.27 50.13
N VAL A 212 13.80 87.38 49.07
CA VAL A 212 14.73 88.49 48.88
C VAL A 212 13.99 89.82 48.77
N ASN A 213 12.87 89.87 48.04
CA ASN A 213 12.03 91.06 47.92
C ASN A 213 11.39 91.42 49.26
N SER A 214 10.86 90.45 50.01
CA SER A 214 10.34 90.64 51.36
C SER A 214 11.42 91.18 52.30
N LEU A 215 12.61 90.59 52.32
CA LEU A 215 13.72 91.06 53.15
C LEU A 215 14.18 92.47 52.74
N ARG A 216 14.19 92.79 51.44
CA ARG A 216 14.46 94.16 50.93
C ARG A 216 13.38 95.14 51.35
N SER A 217 12.11 94.77 51.29
CA SER A 217 10.98 95.56 51.78
C SER A 217 11.04 95.75 53.30
N GLN A 218 11.39 94.71 54.06
CA GLN A 218 11.62 94.80 55.52
C GLN A 218 12.83 95.70 55.85
N LEU A 219 13.89 95.68 55.04
CA LEU A 219 15.00 96.62 55.17
C LEU A 219 14.61 98.06 54.77
N GLY A 220 13.58 98.23 53.93
CA GLY A 220 12.97 99.52 53.58
C GLY A 220 11.96 100.05 54.62
N ASP A 221 11.23 99.17 55.31
CA ASP A 221 10.17 99.51 56.28
C ASP A 221 10.62 99.46 57.76
N ARG A 222 11.89 99.16 58.05
CA ARG A 222 12.44 99.22 59.43
C ARG A 222 12.84 100.64 59.88
N LEU A 223 12.08 101.64 59.47
CA LEU A 223 11.95 102.93 60.16
C LEU A 223 10.47 103.23 60.40
N ASN A 224 9.82 102.40 61.22
CA ASN A 224 8.91 102.79 62.29
C ASN A 224 8.29 101.53 62.92
N ILE A 225 8.83 101.11 64.06
CA ILE A 225 8.16 100.20 64.98
C ILE A 225 7.80 101.03 66.20
N GLU A 226 6.64 101.68 66.14
CA GLU A 226 5.95 102.13 67.34
C GLU A 226 5.33 100.91 68.01
N VAL A 227 5.73 100.71 69.26
CA VAL A 227 5.24 99.69 70.17
C VAL A 227 3.85 100.11 70.63
N ASP A 228 2.80 99.50 70.09
CA ASP A 228 1.46 99.58 70.67
C ASP A 228 1.13 98.27 71.40
N ALA A 229 1.17 98.36 72.73
CA ALA A 229 0.85 97.26 73.63
C ALA A 229 -0.68 97.15 73.74
N ALA A 230 -1.27 96.31 72.89
CA ALA A 230 -2.67 95.93 72.98
C ALA A 230 -2.97 95.20 74.31
N PRO A 231 -4.21 95.28 74.81
CA PRO A 231 -4.56 95.07 76.22
C PRO A 231 -4.43 93.61 76.66
N THR A 232 -4.24 93.42 77.96
CA THR A 232 -4.09 92.14 78.66
C THR A 232 -5.23 91.16 78.33
N VAL A 233 -5.02 90.36 77.31
CA VAL A 233 -5.67 89.06 77.14
C VAL A 233 -5.01 88.12 78.15
N ASP A 234 -5.79 87.28 78.81
CA ASP A 234 -5.27 86.26 79.73
C ASP A 234 -4.34 85.31 78.96
N LEU A 235 -3.04 85.60 79.06
CA LEU A 235 -1.98 84.92 78.33
C LEU A 235 -1.96 83.42 78.64
N ASN A 236 -2.36 83.04 79.86
CA ASN A 236 -2.49 81.64 80.23
C ASN A 236 -3.63 80.96 79.47
N SER A 237 -4.76 81.63 79.25
CA SER A 237 -5.86 81.08 78.45
C SER A 237 -5.45 80.84 77.00
N VAL A 238 -4.78 81.80 76.36
CA VAL A 238 -4.33 81.66 74.96
C VAL A 238 -3.20 80.64 74.82
N LEU A 239 -2.26 80.59 75.77
CA LEU A 239 -1.20 79.57 75.78
C LEU A 239 -1.77 78.17 76.01
N ASN A 240 -2.79 78.01 76.85
CA ASN A 240 -3.47 76.73 77.05
C ASN A 240 -4.32 76.33 75.83
N GLU A 241 -5.00 77.27 75.19
CA GLU A 241 -5.75 77.05 73.95
C GLU A 241 -4.82 76.61 72.81
N THR A 242 -3.70 77.30 72.61
CA THR A 242 -2.70 76.93 71.61
C THR A 242 -2.05 75.58 71.92
N ARG A 243 -1.72 75.29 73.19
CA ARG A 243 -1.25 73.97 73.61
C ARG A 243 -2.26 72.86 73.30
N SER A 244 -3.54 73.09 73.65
CA SER A 244 -4.64 72.15 73.36
C SER A 244 -4.80 71.89 71.86
N GLN A 245 -4.70 72.93 71.03
CA GLN A 245 -4.73 72.79 69.57
C GLN A 245 -3.53 71.99 69.03
N TYR A 246 -2.33 72.21 69.56
CA TYR A 246 -1.15 71.42 69.18
C TYR A 246 -1.25 69.97 69.64
N GLU A 247 -1.70 69.71 70.87
CA GLU A 247 -1.92 68.35 71.38
C GLU A 247 -2.98 67.62 70.55
N ALA A 248 -4.07 68.29 70.19
CA ALA A 248 -5.09 67.75 69.28
C ALA A 248 -4.52 67.45 67.89
N LEU A 249 -3.73 68.37 67.32
CA LEU A 249 -3.10 68.21 66.01
C LEU A 249 -2.10 67.05 65.99
N VAL A 250 -1.28 66.93 67.04
CA VAL A 250 -0.31 65.82 67.20
C VAL A 250 -1.05 64.50 67.34
N GLU A 251 -2.13 64.45 68.11
CA GLU A 251 -2.92 63.23 68.25
C GLU A 251 -3.69 62.84 66.98
N THR A 252 -4.19 63.82 66.20
CA THR A 252 -4.75 63.52 64.87
C THR A 252 -3.66 63.03 63.92
N ASN A 253 -2.48 63.65 63.90
CA ASN A 253 -1.36 63.20 63.08
C ASN A 253 -0.92 61.78 63.44
N ARG A 254 -0.82 61.47 64.74
CA ARG A 254 -0.46 60.13 65.22
C ARG A 254 -1.47 59.09 64.74
N ARG A 255 -2.78 59.36 64.88
CA ARG A 255 -3.85 58.48 64.40
C ARG A 255 -3.81 58.30 62.88
N ASP A 256 -3.65 59.39 62.13
CA ASP A 256 -3.61 59.34 60.67
C ASP A 256 -2.42 58.49 60.18
N VAL A 257 -1.27 58.64 60.83
CA VAL A 257 -0.07 57.84 60.56
C VAL A 257 -0.29 56.36 60.91
N GLU A 258 -0.87 56.06 62.09
CA GLU A 258 -1.19 54.69 62.50
C GLU A 258 -2.19 54.02 61.55
N GLU A 259 -3.25 54.73 61.16
CA GLU A 259 -4.22 54.22 60.18
C GLU A 259 -3.60 54.04 58.80
N TRP A 260 -2.71 54.95 58.37
CA TRP A 260 -2.01 54.83 57.10
C TRP A 260 -1.09 53.60 57.10
N PHE A 261 -0.32 53.38 58.17
CA PHE A 261 0.51 52.17 58.34
C PHE A 261 -0.35 50.90 58.40
N ALA A 262 -1.48 50.92 59.11
CA ALA A 262 -2.41 49.79 59.16
C ALA A 262 -2.97 49.46 57.77
N ARG A 263 -3.40 50.46 57.00
CA ARG A 263 -3.88 50.27 55.61
C ARG A 263 -2.79 49.69 54.71
N GLN A 264 -1.57 50.22 54.79
CA GLN A 264 -0.46 49.72 53.97
C GLN A 264 -0.05 48.30 54.32
N THR A 265 0.02 47.97 55.61
CA THR A 265 0.32 46.61 56.05
C THR A 265 -0.78 45.63 55.66
N GLU A 266 -2.05 46.02 55.73
CA GLU A 266 -3.16 45.19 55.30
C GLU A 266 -3.14 44.95 53.77
N GLU A 267 -2.87 45.98 52.98
CA GLU A 267 -2.74 45.85 51.51
C GLU A 267 -1.56 44.96 51.12
N LEU A 268 -0.40 45.16 51.74
CA LEU A 268 0.77 44.30 51.52
C LEU A 268 0.45 42.85 51.89
N ASN A 269 -0.25 42.61 53.01
CA ASN A 269 -0.64 41.27 53.42
C ASN A 269 -1.62 40.62 52.42
N LYS A 270 -2.57 41.39 51.87
CA LYS A 270 -3.47 40.91 50.80
C LYS A 270 -2.70 40.52 49.54
N GLN A 271 -1.71 41.32 49.15
CA GLN A 271 -0.84 41.01 48.00
C GLN A 271 0.02 39.77 48.24
N VAL A 272 0.56 39.60 49.44
CA VAL A 272 1.34 38.40 49.80
C VAL A 272 0.45 37.15 49.77
N VAL A 273 -0.76 37.21 50.31
CA VAL A 273 -1.70 36.08 50.29
C VAL A 273 -2.10 35.74 48.85
N SER A 274 -2.49 36.71 48.03
CA SER A 274 -2.89 36.45 46.64
C SER A 274 -1.72 35.93 45.79
N SER A 275 -0.51 36.46 45.98
CA SER A 275 0.70 35.95 45.33
C SER A 275 1.01 34.51 45.77
N SER A 276 0.84 34.20 47.06
CA SER A 276 1.04 32.84 47.59
C SER A 276 0.03 31.85 47.01
N GLU A 277 -1.24 32.22 46.92
CA GLU A 277 -2.30 31.41 46.31
C GLU A 277 -2.01 31.14 44.82
N GLN A 278 -1.59 32.15 44.06
CA GLN A 278 -1.20 32.00 42.66
C GLN A 278 0.01 31.07 42.50
N LEU A 279 1.03 31.21 43.35
CA LEU A 279 2.18 30.32 43.36
C LEU A 279 1.78 28.87 43.66
N GLN A 280 0.85 28.65 44.60
CA GLN A 280 0.31 27.32 44.88
C GLN A 280 -0.47 26.75 43.70
N SER A 281 -1.28 27.56 43.00
CA SER A 281 -1.99 27.10 41.81
C SER A 281 -1.04 26.71 40.67
N TYR A 282 0.00 27.52 40.42
CA TYR A 282 1.01 27.17 39.41
C TYR A 282 1.81 25.92 39.79
N GLN A 283 2.13 25.75 41.08
CA GLN A 283 2.78 24.51 41.55
C GLN A 283 1.90 23.28 41.33
N ALA A 284 0.59 23.38 41.62
CA ALA A 284 -0.35 22.29 41.37
C ALA A 284 -0.44 21.95 39.87
N GLU A 285 -0.54 22.96 39.00
CA GLU A 285 -0.56 22.79 37.54
C GLU A 285 0.73 22.14 37.02
N ILE A 286 1.90 22.57 37.51
CA ILE A 286 3.19 21.94 37.15
C ILE A 286 3.22 20.46 37.56
N ILE A 287 2.71 20.11 38.74
CA ILE A 287 2.66 18.73 39.20
C ILE A 287 1.70 17.91 38.33
N GLU A 288 0.55 18.45 37.97
CA GLU A 288 -0.42 17.78 37.10
C GLU A 288 0.12 17.57 35.69
N LEU A 289 0.75 18.60 35.10
CA LEU A 289 1.43 18.48 33.81
C LEU A 289 2.56 17.44 33.85
N ARG A 290 3.34 17.36 34.92
CA ARG A 290 4.35 16.31 35.08
C ARG A 290 3.72 14.92 35.15
N ARG A 291 2.58 14.76 35.83
CA ARG A 291 1.85 13.49 35.87
C ARG A 291 1.32 13.09 34.50
N THR A 292 0.76 14.03 33.74
CA THR A 292 0.25 13.75 32.39
C THR A 292 1.37 13.38 31.42
N VAL A 293 2.51 14.08 31.47
CA VAL A 293 3.70 13.72 30.69
C VAL A 293 4.17 12.31 31.01
N ASN A 294 4.36 11.97 32.29
CA ASN A 294 4.79 10.63 32.68
C ASN A 294 3.78 9.54 32.25
N ALA A 295 2.47 9.83 32.34
CA ALA A 295 1.44 8.89 31.88
C ALA A 295 1.50 8.66 30.37
N LEU A 296 1.69 9.73 29.58
CA LEU A 296 1.83 9.64 28.13
C LEU A 296 3.13 8.93 27.71
N GLU A 297 4.23 9.12 28.44
CA GLU A 297 5.48 8.40 28.21
C GLU A 297 5.33 6.89 28.45
N VAL A 298 4.62 6.49 29.52
CA VAL A 298 4.33 5.08 29.80
C VAL A 298 3.43 4.47 28.72
N GLU A 299 2.39 5.19 28.28
CA GLU A 299 1.53 4.75 27.20
C GLU A 299 2.32 4.60 25.88
N LEU A 300 3.18 5.56 25.55
CA LEU A 300 4.05 5.48 24.38
C LEU A 300 4.97 4.25 24.43
N GLN A 301 5.56 3.97 25.59
CA GLN A 301 6.38 2.76 25.76
C GLN A 301 5.55 1.48 25.63
N ALA A 302 4.32 1.45 26.15
CA ALA A 302 3.42 0.31 26.01
C ALA A 302 3.04 0.07 24.54
N GLN A 303 2.77 1.14 23.77
CA GLN A 303 2.49 1.05 22.34
C GLN A 303 3.71 0.57 21.54
N HIS A 304 4.93 1.01 21.87
CA HIS A 304 6.15 0.47 21.27
C HIS A 304 6.31 -1.03 21.54
N ASN A 305 6.14 -1.46 22.79
CA ASN A 305 6.22 -2.88 23.14
C ASN A 305 5.16 -3.71 22.39
N LEU A 306 3.94 -3.17 22.24
CA LEU A 306 2.87 -3.82 21.48
C LEU A 306 3.24 -3.96 20.01
N ARG A 307 3.71 -2.88 19.36
CA ARG A 307 4.18 -2.91 17.98
C ARG A 307 5.27 -3.98 17.79
N ASP A 308 6.29 -3.98 18.64
CA ASP A 308 7.40 -4.92 18.54
C ASP A 308 6.92 -6.36 18.71
N SER A 309 5.96 -6.61 19.61
CA SER A 309 5.35 -7.93 19.76
C SER A 309 4.59 -8.37 18.50
N LEU A 310 3.85 -7.45 17.87
CA LEU A 310 3.09 -7.74 16.65
C LEU A 310 4.02 -7.99 15.46
N GLU A 311 5.09 -7.20 15.31
CA GLU A 311 6.12 -7.41 14.28
C GLU A 311 6.82 -8.76 14.46
N ASN A 312 7.14 -9.15 15.69
CA ASN A 312 7.70 -10.48 15.99
C ASN A 312 6.71 -11.60 15.60
N THR A 313 5.43 -11.48 15.97
CA THR A 313 4.43 -12.50 15.57
C THR A 313 4.26 -12.57 14.05
N LEU A 314 4.31 -11.44 13.35
CA LEU A 314 4.24 -11.40 11.89
C LEU A 314 5.43 -12.15 11.28
N THR A 315 6.65 -11.80 11.67
CA THR A 315 7.87 -12.44 11.15
C THR A 315 7.91 -13.94 11.46
N GLU A 316 7.49 -14.37 12.65
CA GLU A 316 7.37 -15.79 13.01
C GLU A 316 6.35 -16.51 12.12
N THR A 317 5.18 -15.91 11.86
CA THR A 317 4.17 -16.51 10.98
C THR A 317 4.66 -16.59 9.53
N GLU A 318 5.29 -15.55 9.01
CA GLU A 318 5.89 -15.54 7.68
C GLU A 318 6.99 -16.61 7.54
N ALA A 319 7.86 -16.74 8.53
CA ALA A 319 8.89 -17.78 8.59
C ALA A 319 8.29 -19.19 8.61
N ARG A 320 7.21 -19.39 9.40
CA ARG A 320 6.50 -20.66 9.46
C ARG A 320 5.86 -21.03 8.12
N TYR A 321 5.16 -20.10 7.48
CA TYR A 321 4.50 -20.36 6.19
C TYR A 321 5.51 -20.55 5.04
N SER A 322 6.60 -19.79 5.03
CA SER A 322 7.68 -19.99 4.05
C SER A 322 8.34 -21.36 4.20
N SER A 323 8.57 -21.84 5.43
CA SER A 323 9.04 -23.21 5.68
C SER A 323 8.05 -24.27 5.18
N GLN A 324 6.74 -24.10 5.46
CA GLN A 324 5.71 -25.01 4.96
C GLN A 324 5.65 -25.04 3.43
N LEU A 325 5.74 -23.87 2.77
CA LEU A 325 5.78 -23.78 1.32
C LEU A 325 7.01 -24.47 0.74
N ALA A 326 8.19 -24.30 1.36
CA ALA A 326 9.41 -24.98 0.94
C ALA A 326 9.28 -26.52 1.08
N GLN A 327 8.65 -27.00 2.16
CA GLN A 327 8.39 -28.42 2.34
C GLN A 327 7.46 -28.98 1.27
N VAL A 328 6.34 -28.30 0.98
CA VAL A 328 5.40 -28.71 -0.08
C VAL A 328 6.08 -28.67 -1.45
N GLN A 329 6.88 -27.64 -1.73
CA GLN A 329 7.64 -27.56 -2.98
C GLN A 329 8.64 -28.70 -3.12
N GLY A 330 9.29 -29.12 -2.02
CA GLY A 330 10.15 -30.30 -2.00
C GLY A 330 9.38 -31.60 -2.30
N LEU A 331 8.18 -31.78 -1.73
CA LEU A 331 7.33 -32.93 -2.04
C LEU A 331 6.91 -32.96 -3.51
N ILE A 332 6.52 -31.80 -4.07
CA ILE A 332 6.20 -31.67 -5.50
C ILE A 332 7.40 -32.09 -6.34
N GLY A 333 8.59 -31.54 -6.06
CA GLY A 333 9.81 -31.88 -6.80
C GLY A 333 10.16 -33.37 -6.74
N ASN A 334 9.96 -34.02 -5.59
CA ASN A 334 10.18 -35.46 -5.45
C ASN A 334 9.21 -36.28 -6.32
N VAL A 335 7.93 -35.91 -6.33
CA VAL A 335 6.91 -36.59 -7.16
C VAL A 335 7.16 -36.34 -8.65
N GLU A 336 7.53 -35.12 -9.03
CA GLU A 336 7.90 -34.79 -10.41
C GLU A 336 9.12 -35.61 -10.89
N ALA A 337 10.12 -35.78 -10.03
CA ALA A 337 11.29 -36.61 -10.32
C ALA A 337 10.91 -38.09 -10.50
N GLN A 338 10.09 -38.65 -9.60
CA GLN A 338 9.58 -40.03 -9.73
C GLN A 338 8.77 -40.23 -11.02
N LEU A 339 7.93 -39.26 -11.39
CA LEU A 339 7.18 -39.29 -12.65
C LEU A 339 8.10 -39.25 -13.88
N ALA A 340 9.18 -38.46 -13.83
CA ALA A 340 10.17 -38.41 -14.89
C ALA A 340 10.93 -39.73 -15.04
N GLU A 341 11.32 -40.34 -13.92
CA GLU A 341 11.98 -41.66 -13.89
C GLU A 341 11.10 -42.75 -14.49
N ILE A 342 9.83 -42.86 -14.06
CA ILE A 342 8.87 -43.84 -14.59
C ILE A 342 8.65 -43.65 -16.10
N ARG A 343 8.60 -42.40 -16.58
CA ARG A 343 8.47 -42.11 -18.03
C ARG A 343 9.69 -42.58 -18.80
N ALA A 344 10.89 -42.30 -18.30
CA ALA A 344 12.13 -42.75 -18.92
C ALA A 344 12.22 -44.29 -18.96
N ASP A 345 11.81 -44.96 -17.89
CA ASP A 345 11.76 -46.42 -17.86
C ASP A 345 10.74 -47.00 -18.84
N LEU A 346 9.56 -46.39 -18.96
CA LEU A 346 8.53 -46.78 -19.93
C LEU A 346 9.04 -46.61 -21.37
N GLU A 347 9.71 -45.50 -21.66
CA GLU A 347 10.31 -45.24 -22.97
C GLU A 347 11.39 -46.27 -23.30
N ARG A 348 12.26 -46.61 -22.33
CA ARG A 348 13.27 -47.67 -22.48
C ARG A 348 12.62 -49.02 -22.74
N GLN A 349 11.62 -49.42 -21.96
CA GLN A 349 10.89 -50.68 -22.18
C GLN A 349 10.23 -50.72 -23.55
N ASN A 350 9.63 -49.61 -24.00
CA ASN A 350 9.00 -49.53 -25.32
C ASN A 350 10.03 -49.76 -26.44
N GLN A 351 11.22 -49.17 -26.33
CA GLN A 351 12.33 -49.43 -27.27
C GLN A 351 12.75 -50.90 -27.27
N GLU A 352 12.89 -51.52 -26.09
CA GLU A 352 13.21 -52.96 -25.97
C GLU A 352 12.12 -53.85 -26.59
N TYR A 353 10.85 -53.54 -26.37
CA TYR A 353 9.72 -54.22 -27.00
C TYR A 353 9.75 -54.10 -28.52
N GLN A 354 10.08 -52.92 -29.05
CA GLN A 354 10.19 -52.72 -30.50
C GLN A 354 11.30 -53.59 -31.10
N VAL A 355 12.47 -53.65 -30.45
CA VAL A 355 13.58 -54.52 -30.88
C VAL A 355 13.15 -56.00 -30.86
N LEU A 356 12.42 -56.44 -29.83
CA LEU A 356 11.91 -57.82 -29.76
C LEU A 356 10.90 -58.13 -30.86
N LEU A 357 10.03 -57.17 -31.21
CA LEU A 357 9.10 -57.32 -32.34
C LEU A 357 9.85 -57.45 -33.66
N ASP A 358 10.92 -56.68 -33.87
CA ASP A 358 11.74 -56.76 -35.08
C ASP A 358 12.45 -58.12 -35.18
N VAL A 359 13.00 -58.63 -34.08
CA VAL A 359 13.60 -59.98 -34.02
C VAL A 359 12.56 -61.05 -34.28
N ARG A 360 11.36 -60.94 -33.68
CA ARG A 360 10.26 -61.88 -33.91
C ARG A 360 9.87 -61.90 -35.39
N ALA A 361 9.69 -60.74 -36.01
CA ALA A 361 9.34 -60.64 -37.43
C ALA A 361 10.41 -61.32 -38.31
N ARG A 362 11.69 -61.15 -37.98
CA ARG A 362 12.79 -61.83 -38.67
C ARG A 362 12.73 -63.35 -38.51
N LEU A 363 12.52 -63.85 -37.30
CA LEU A 363 12.40 -65.29 -37.03
C LEU A 363 11.17 -65.89 -37.73
N GLU A 364 10.05 -65.18 -37.79
CA GLU A 364 8.86 -65.61 -38.55
C GLU A 364 9.17 -65.74 -40.05
N CYS A 365 9.94 -64.81 -40.63
CA CYS A 365 10.44 -64.93 -42.00
C CYS A 365 11.34 -66.17 -42.17
N GLU A 366 12.30 -66.41 -41.27
CA GLU A 366 13.18 -67.59 -41.32
C GLU A 366 12.36 -68.90 -41.23
N ILE A 367 11.38 -68.99 -40.33
CA ILE A 367 10.48 -70.15 -40.21
C ILE A 367 9.70 -70.36 -41.52
N ASN A 368 9.17 -69.31 -42.14
CA ASN A 368 8.47 -69.43 -43.41
C ASN A 368 9.39 -69.92 -44.53
N THR A 369 10.64 -69.46 -44.57
CA THR A 369 11.63 -70.00 -45.51
C THR A 369 11.94 -71.47 -45.26
N TYR A 370 12.09 -71.88 -44.00
CA TYR A 370 12.33 -73.28 -43.66
C TYR A 370 11.14 -74.16 -44.04
N ARG A 371 9.90 -73.71 -43.80
CA ARG A 371 8.67 -74.42 -44.22
C ARG A 371 8.62 -74.62 -45.74
N GLY A 372 8.91 -73.58 -46.53
CA GLY A 372 8.92 -73.69 -47.99
C GLY A 372 10.00 -74.65 -48.52
N LEU A 373 11.16 -74.71 -47.87
CA LEU A 373 12.21 -75.67 -48.22
C LEU A 373 11.78 -77.11 -47.92
N LEU A 374 11.20 -77.37 -46.74
CA LEU A 374 10.64 -78.67 -46.37
C LEU A 374 9.56 -79.14 -47.35
N GLU A 375 8.60 -78.26 -47.71
CA GLU A 375 7.58 -78.56 -48.71
C GLU A 375 8.18 -78.89 -50.09
N SER A 376 9.32 -78.31 -50.45
CA SER A 376 10.02 -78.59 -51.71
C SER A 376 10.84 -79.89 -51.70
N GLU A 377 11.28 -80.35 -50.53
CA GLU A 377 11.94 -81.64 -50.35
C GLU A 377 10.92 -82.80 -50.30
N ASP A 378 9.75 -82.59 -49.70
CA ASP A 378 8.66 -83.57 -49.66
C ASP A 378 7.98 -83.79 -51.02
N CYS A 379 8.21 -82.91 -52.00
CA CYS A 379 7.69 -83.01 -53.38
C CYS A 379 8.66 -83.70 -54.37
N LYS A 380 9.77 -84.27 -53.88
CA LYS A 380 10.66 -85.16 -54.65
C LYS A 380 10.42 -86.61 -54.28
#